data_AF-A0A7Y4IJV9-F1
#
_entry.id   AF-A0A7Y4IJV9-F1
#
_cell.length_a   1.000
_cell.length_b   1.000
_cell.length_c   1.000
_cell.angle_alpha   90.00
_cell.angle_beta   90.00
_cell.angle_gamma   90.00
#
_symmetry.space_group_name_H-M   'P 1'
#
loop_
_entity.id
_entity.type
_entity.pdbx_description
1 polymer ?
#
loop_
_entity_poly.entity_id
_entity_poly.type
_entity_poly.pdbx_seq_one_letter_code
_entity_poly.pdbx_strand_id
1 'polypeptide(L)'
;MEFRKTTVLPLNDAQEAQRLLRKLINDEPYVLFVVLGEGLSREQLVSKAGKFAGLESDLKWVVWARSLEQVRPEIEKLKGDAQLKNKVLTASPQAFVLSFADELCDVIEQNEAANNVRVVKAYLSGQKIS
;
A
#
# COMPACT_ATOMS: atom_id res chain seq x y z
N MET A 1 -17.89 4.09 9.97
CA MET A 1 -17.06 4.70 8.90
C MET A 1 -16.84 3.64 7.85
N GLU A 2 -17.38 3.83 6.66
CA GLU A 2 -17.11 3.00 5.49
C GLU A 2 -15.81 3.49 4.85
N PHE A 3 -14.85 2.59 4.66
CA PHE A 3 -13.65 2.94 3.90
C PHE A 3 -14.00 2.99 2.41
N ARG A 4 -13.41 3.93 1.67
CA ARG A 4 -13.48 3.93 0.21
C ARG A 4 -12.34 3.11 -0.35
N LYS A 5 -12.58 2.49 -1.51
CA LYS A 5 -11.64 1.65 -2.26
C LYS A 5 -10.22 2.23 -2.34
N THR A 6 -10.14 3.54 -2.52
CA THR A 6 -8.93 4.34 -2.33
C THR A 6 -9.07 5.16 -1.07
N THR A 7 -8.27 4.85 -0.05
CA THR A 7 -8.23 5.59 1.21
C THR A 7 -6.97 6.46 1.24
N VAL A 8 -7.17 7.79 1.37
CA VAL A 8 -6.07 8.74 1.56
C VAL A 8 -5.87 8.96 3.05
N LEU A 9 -4.66 8.73 3.54
CA LEU A 9 -4.35 8.94 4.95
C LEU A 9 -4.23 10.44 5.28
N PRO A 10 -4.71 10.88 6.46
CA PRO A 10 -4.58 12.25 6.90
C PRO A 10 -3.11 12.62 7.09
N LEU A 11 -2.70 13.75 6.52
CA LEU A 11 -1.31 14.22 6.61
C LEU A 11 -1.04 15.01 7.90
N ASN A 12 -2.07 15.59 8.51
CA ASN A 12 -1.92 16.46 9.67
C ASN A 12 -2.13 15.72 11.01
N ASP A 13 -2.46 14.43 10.96
CA ASP A 13 -2.74 13.62 12.14
C ASP A 13 -2.09 12.24 11.98
N ALA A 14 -0.90 12.10 12.55
CA ALA A 14 -0.14 10.85 12.49
C ALA A 14 -0.83 9.71 13.25
N GLN A 15 -1.51 10.00 14.36
CA GLN A 15 -2.19 8.99 15.16
C GLN A 15 -3.38 8.43 14.38
N GLU A 16 -4.17 9.30 13.76
CA GLU A 16 -5.30 8.88 12.93
C GLU A 16 -4.83 8.15 11.67
N ALA A 17 -3.75 8.61 11.02
CA ALA A 17 -3.17 7.89 9.88
C ALA A 17 -2.72 6.47 10.24
N GLN A 18 -2.04 6.30 11.38
CA GLN A 18 -1.65 4.99 11.89
C GLN A 18 -2.85 4.13 12.24
N ARG A 19 -3.87 4.71 12.89
CA ARG A 19 -5.10 4.00 13.26
C ARG A 19 -5.84 3.49 12.03
N LEU A 20 -5.98 4.32 11.00
CA LEU A 20 -6.65 3.95 9.74
C LEU A 20 -5.87 2.88 8.98
N LEU A 21 -4.54 3.02 8.86
CA LEU A 21 -3.70 2.02 8.21
C LEU A 21 -3.76 0.68 8.96
N ARG A 22 -3.60 0.69 10.29
CA ARG A 22 -3.70 -0.51 11.12
C ARG A 22 -5.05 -1.20 10.93
N LYS A 23 -6.13 -0.43 10.89
CA LYS A 23 -7.47 -0.97 10.67
C LYS A 23 -7.59 -1.63 9.31
N LEU A 24 -7.10 -0.99 8.26
CA LEU A 24 -7.12 -1.56 6.90
C LEU A 24 -6.29 -2.83 6.76
N ILE A 25 -5.19 -2.92 7.51
CA ILE A 25 -4.34 -4.13 7.57
C ILE A 25 -5.09 -5.24 8.32
N ASN A 26 -5.47 -5.01 9.58
CA ASN A 26 -5.84 -6.14 10.47
C ASN A 26 -7.33 -6.49 10.49
N ASP A 27 -8.23 -5.57 10.13
CA ASP A 27 -9.67 -5.80 10.34
C ASP A 27 -10.33 -6.55 9.17
N GLU A 28 -9.74 -6.51 7.96
CA GLU A 28 -10.35 -7.01 6.73
C GLU A 28 -9.33 -7.73 5.84
N PRO A 29 -9.69 -8.84 5.18
CA PRO A 29 -8.77 -9.60 4.34
C PRO A 29 -8.60 -8.90 2.98
N TYR A 30 -7.87 -7.80 2.96
CA TYR A 30 -7.59 -7.03 1.75
C TYR A 30 -6.18 -7.28 1.21
N VAL A 31 -6.05 -7.24 -0.11
CA VAL A 31 -4.76 -7.00 -0.76
C VAL A 31 -4.56 -5.50 -0.82
N LEU A 32 -3.70 -4.97 0.04
CA LEU A 32 -3.46 -3.53 0.13
C LEU A 32 -2.33 -3.10 -0.79
N PHE A 33 -2.63 -2.18 -1.69
CA PHE A 33 -1.64 -1.45 -2.49
C PHE A 33 -1.39 -0.10 -1.83
N VAL A 34 -0.26 0.02 -1.14
CA VAL A 34 0.09 1.23 -0.38
C VAL A 34 1.03 2.09 -1.20
N VAL A 35 0.58 3.27 -1.62
CA VAL A 35 1.40 4.28 -2.31
C VAL A 35 2.01 5.22 -1.28
N LEU A 36 3.31 5.51 -1.43
CA LEU A 36 4.09 6.34 -0.52
C LEU A 36 4.54 7.66 -1.16
N GLY A 37 4.43 8.73 -0.38
CA GLY A 37 4.88 10.07 -0.77
C GLY A 37 3.84 10.88 -1.55
N GLU A 38 4.27 12.05 -2.03
CA GLU A 38 3.42 13.05 -2.69
C GLU A 38 3.85 13.34 -4.13
N GLY A 39 3.03 14.11 -4.84
CA GLY A 39 3.32 14.62 -6.18
C GLY A 39 2.59 13.87 -7.30
N LEU A 40 2.66 14.44 -8.50
CA LEU A 40 1.90 14.00 -9.68
C LEU A 40 2.16 12.52 -10.04
N SER A 41 3.40 12.04 -9.87
CA SER A 41 3.73 10.64 -10.15
C SER A 41 3.02 9.68 -9.19
N ARG A 42 2.88 10.06 -7.92
CA ARG A 42 2.16 9.28 -6.89
C ARG A 42 0.67 9.34 -7.09
N GLU A 43 0.11 10.50 -7.42
CA GLU A 43 -1.30 10.63 -7.81
C GLU A 43 -1.66 9.75 -9.01
N GLN A 44 -0.82 9.74 -10.04
CA GLN A 44 -1.01 8.87 -11.20
C GLN A 44 -0.93 7.39 -10.82
N LEU A 45 -0.04 7.02 -9.91
CA LEU A 45 0.07 5.64 -9.41
C LEU A 45 -1.16 5.23 -8.60
N VAL A 46 -1.66 6.10 -7.71
CA VAL A 46 -2.90 5.88 -6.96
C VAL A 46 -4.07 5.70 -7.91
N SER A 47 -4.20 6.56 -8.92
CA SER A 47 -5.26 6.46 -9.93
C SER A 47 -5.21 5.15 -10.70
N LYS A 48 -4.01 4.74 -11.18
CA LYS A 48 -3.81 3.44 -11.84
C LYS A 48 -4.15 2.28 -10.91
N ALA A 49 -3.62 2.28 -9.69
CA ALA A 49 -3.88 1.24 -8.71
C ALA A 49 -5.37 1.13 -8.39
N GLY A 50 -6.06 2.27 -8.27
CA GLY A 50 -7.51 2.33 -8.02
C GLY A 50 -8.32 1.73 -9.16
N LYS A 51 -7.93 2.01 -10.41
CA LYS A 51 -8.56 1.39 -11.59
C LYS A 51 -8.45 -0.14 -11.58
N PHE A 52 -7.31 -0.68 -11.15
CA PHE A 52 -7.08 -2.14 -11.07
C PHE A 52 -7.56 -2.79 -9.77
N ALA A 53 -7.94 -1.99 -8.77
CA ALA A 53 -8.52 -2.46 -7.53
C ALA A 53 -9.94 -3.01 -7.72
N GLY A 54 -10.63 -2.60 -8.80
CA GLY A 54 -11.95 -3.10 -9.17
C GLY A 54 -13.09 -2.41 -8.42
N LEU A 55 -14.18 -3.15 -8.19
CA LEU A 55 -15.40 -2.67 -7.54
C LEU A 55 -15.26 -2.65 -6.02
N GLU A 56 -16.18 -2.00 -5.30
CA GLU A 56 -16.13 -1.93 -3.82
C GLU A 56 -16.21 -3.31 -3.15
N SER A 57 -16.88 -4.28 -3.78
CA SER A 57 -16.94 -5.67 -3.31
C SER A 57 -15.63 -6.46 -3.49
N ASP A 58 -14.68 -5.96 -4.28
CA ASP A 58 -13.40 -6.66 -4.51
C ASP A 58 -12.46 -6.49 -3.31
N LEU A 59 -11.59 -7.48 -3.09
CA LEU A 59 -10.67 -7.48 -1.95
C LEU A 59 -9.37 -6.68 -2.17
N LYS A 60 -9.15 -6.10 -3.35
CA LYS A 60 -7.98 -5.25 -3.63
C LYS A 60 -8.25 -3.82 -3.21
N TRP A 61 -7.41 -3.20 -2.43
CA TRP A 61 -7.64 -1.83 -1.94
C TRP A 61 -6.40 -0.97 -2.10
N VAL A 62 -6.60 0.34 -2.22
CA VAL A 62 -5.50 1.30 -2.37
C VAL A 62 -5.45 2.18 -1.15
N VAL A 63 -4.25 2.32 -0.59
CA VAL A 63 -3.98 3.27 0.49
C VAL A 63 -2.96 4.27 -0.01
N TRP A 64 -3.23 5.57 0.17
CA TRP A 64 -2.26 6.60 -0.14
C TRP A 64 -1.72 7.22 1.15
N ALA A 65 -0.50 6.81 1.51
CA ALA A 65 0.25 7.29 2.64
C ALA A 65 1.26 8.36 2.17
N ARG A 66 0.86 9.63 2.28
CA ARG A 66 1.66 10.76 1.78
C ARG A 66 2.93 11.02 2.58
N SER A 67 3.01 10.55 3.82
CA SER A 67 4.20 10.63 4.66
C SER A 67 4.61 9.25 5.15
N LEU A 68 5.81 8.79 4.76
CA LEU A 68 6.36 7.51 5.23
C LEU A 68 6.56 7.52 6.74
N GLU A 69 7.05 8.63 7.31
CA GLU A 69 7.34 8.73 8.74
C GLU A 69 6.10 8.50 9.61
N GLN A 70 4.92 8.90 9.13
CA GLN A 70 3.67 8.69 9.86
C GLN A 70 3.27 7.22 9.91
N VAL A 71 3.51 6.47 8.84
CA VAL A 71 3.10 5.06 8.71
C VAL A 71 4.22 4.07 9.02
N ARG A 72 5.46 4.55 9.16
CA ARG A 72 6.66 3.77 9.51
C ARG A 72 6.42 2.81 10.68
N PRO A 73 5.80 3.22 11.82
CA PRO A 73 5.57 2.31 12.95
C PRO A 73 4.66 1.13 12.64
N GLU A 74 3.72 1.27 11.70
CA GLU A 74 2.85 0.17 11.29
C GLU A 74 3.56 -0.73 10.27
N ILE A 75 4.36 -0.16 9.36
CA ILE A 75 5.20 -0.91 8.43
C ILE A 75 6.22 -1.78 9.20
N GLU A 76 6.80 -1.24 10.27
CA GLU A 76 7.74 -1.95 11.14
C GLU A 76 7.11 -3.15 11.88
N LYS A 77 5.79 -3.24 11.96
CA LYS A 77 5.07 -4.38 12.56
C LYS A 77 4.68 -5.44 11.55
N LEU A 78 4.77 -5.14 10.25
CA LEU A 78 4.40 -6.07 9.19
C LEU A 78 5.28 -7.31 9.21
N LYS A 79 4.65 -8.44 8.88
CA LYS A 79 5.28 -9.74 8.64
C LYS A 79 5.81 -9.80 7.20
N GLY A 80 6.63 -10.81 6.92
CA GLY A 80 7.18 -11.07 5.59
C GLY A 80 8.69 -10.89 5.50
N ASP A 81 9.17 -10.81 4.26
CA ASP A 81 10.60 -10.79 3.94
C ASP A 81 11.30 -9.55 4.53
N ALA A 82 12.32 -9.77 5.36
CA ALA A 82 13.13 -8.72 5.97
C ALA A 82 13.82 -7.83 4.93
N GLN A 83 14.20 -8.36 3.77
CA GLN A 83 14.78 -7.59 2.67
C GLN A 83 13.75 -6.65 2.06
N LEU A 84 12.53 -7.12 1.80
CA LEU A 84 11.48 -6.27 1.24
C LEU A 84 11.08 -5.18 2.23
N LYS A 85 10.96 -5.51 3.52
CA LYS A 85 10.71 -4.53 4.58
C LYS A 85 11.81 -3.48 4.65
N ASN A 86 13.08 -3.90 4.55
CA ASN A 86 14.20 -2.96 4.51
C ASN A 86 14.14 -2.03 3.30
N LYS A 87 13.79 -2.56 2.11
CA LYS A 87 13.56 -1.72 0.92
C LYS A 87 12.49 -0.65 1.17
N VAL A 88 11.40 -0.99 1.85
CA VAL A 88 10.35 -0.01 2.16
C VAL A 88 10.84 1.07 3.12
N LEU A 89 11.55 0.69 4.18
CA LEU A 89 11.94 1.61 5.25
C LEU A 89 13.14 2.51 4.91
N THR A 90 13.95 2.13 3.92
CA THR A 90 15.23 2.80 3.61
C THR A 90 15.36 3.32 2.18
N ALA A 91 14.72 2.69 1.19
CA ALA A 91 14.94 3.00 -0.23
C ALA A 91 13.90 3.95 -0.85
N SER A 92 13.04 4.57 -0.03
CA SER A 92 12.00 5.52 -0.45
C SER A 92 11.18 5.03 -1.66
N PRO A 93 10.58 3.82 -1.60
CA PRO A 93 9.86 3.27 -2.74
C PRO A 93 8.62 4.10 -3.10
N GLN A 94 8.08 3.83 -4.28
CA GLN A 94 6.82 4.44 -4.72
C GLN A 94 5.62 3.81 -4.06
N ALA A 95 5.65 2.48 -3.88
CA ALA A 95 4.56 1.73 -3.30
C ALA A 95 5.05 0.36 -2.80
N PHE A 96 4.22 -0.30 -2.00
CA PHE A 96 4.36 -1.71 -1.65
C PHE A 96 2.99 -2.38 -1.62
N VAL A 97 2.99 -3.71 -1.64
CA VAL A 97 1.76 -4.52 -1.60
C VAL A 97 1.78 -5.46 -0.42
N LEU A 98 0.64 -5.53 0.27
CA LEU A 98 0.37 -6.49 1.32
C LEU A 98 -0.60 -7.57 0.82
N SER A 99 -0.40 -8.82 1.25
CA SER A 99 -1.33 -9.91 1.01
C SER A 99 -2.51 -9.88 1.99
N PHE A 100 -3.45 -10.81 1.79
CA PHE A 100 -4.54 -11.13 2.72
C PHE A 100 -4.09 -11.51 4.13
N ALA A 101 -2.82 -11.87 4.31
CA ALA A 101 -2.24 -12.27 5.60
C ALA A 101 -1.35 -11.18 6.21
N ASP A 102 -1.47 -9.95 5.72
CA ASP A 102 -0.70 -8.78 6.16
C ASP A 102 0.81 -8.91 5.93
N GLU A 103 1.19 -9.75 4.97
CA GLU A 103 2.59 -9.97 4.61
C GLU A 103 3.00 -9.05 3.48
N LEU A 104 4.20 -8.49 3.59
CA LEU A 104 4.76 -7.65 2.55
C LEU A 104 5.25 -8.50 1.38
N CYS A 105 4.57 -8.41 0.24
CA CYS A 105 4.78 -9.30 -0.91
C CYS A 105 5.52 -8.66 -2.09
N ASP A 106 5.47 -7.33 -2.21
CA ASP A 106 6.07 -6.63 -3.34
C ASP A 106 6.38 -5.17 -3.00
N VAL A 107 7.36 -4.60 -3.68
CA VAL A 107 7.80 -3.21 -3.55
C VAL A 107 8.05 -2.64 -4.95
N ILE A 108 7.45 -1.49 -5.25
CA ILE A 108 7.75 -0.72 -6.45
C ILE A 108 8.80 0.33 -6.08
N GLU A 109 10.03 0.12 -6.55
CA GLU A 109 11.17 0.96 -6.20
C GLU A 109 11.09 2.35 -6.83
N GLN A 110 11.75 3.35 -6.25
CA GLN A 110 11.68 4.74 -6.71
C GLN A 110 12.02 4.93 -8.20
N ASN A 111 13.01 4.18 -8.69
CA ASN A 111 13.52 4.27 -10.06
C ASN A 111 12.85 3.28 -11.03
N GLU A 112 11.85 2.52 -10.55
CA GLU A 112 11.13 1.56 -11.36
C GLU A 112 9.97 2.21 -12.14
N ALA A 113 9.71 1.74 -13.36
CA ALA A 113 8.54 2.18 -14.11
C ALA A 113 7.23 1.60 -13.52
N ALA A 114 6.40 2.45 -12.90
CA ALA A 114 5.09 2.06 -12.39
C ALA A 114 3.99 2.12 -13.49
N ASN A 115 4.17 1.29 -14.53
CA ASN A 115 3.20 1.14 -15.62
C ASN A 115 2.06 0.16 -15.25
N ASN A 116 1.04 0.06 -16.11
CA ASN A 116 -0.14 -0.77 -15.84
C ASN A 116 0.21 -2.25 -15.59
N VAL A 117 1.15 -2.80 -16.35
CA VAL A 117 1.60 -4.19 -16.19
C VAL A 117 2.26 -4.38 -14.82
N ARG A 118 3.06 -3.42 -14.37
CA ARG A 118 3.73 -3.47 -13.07
C ARG A 118 2.73 -3.43 -11.91
N VAL A 119 1.70 -2.59 -12.01
CA VAL A 119 0.61 -2.49 -11.02
C VAL A 119 -0.18 -3.80 -10.94
N VAL A 120 -0.53 -4.39 -12.08
CA VAL A 120 -1.23 -5.68 -12.12
C VAL A 120 -0.37 -6.79 -11.50
N LYS A 121 0.92 -6.85 -11.85
CA LYS A 121 1.85 -7.82 -11.25
C LYS A 121 1.93 -7.66 -9.73
N ALA A 122 1.97 -6.42 -9.23
CA ALA A 122 2.02 -6.17 -7.79
C ALA A 122 0.78 -6.71 -7.07
N TYR A 123 -0.42 -6.48 -7.61
CA TYR A 123 -1.64 -7.08 -7.08
C TYR A 123 -1.62 -8.62 -7.12
N LEU A 124 -1.14 -9.21 -8.22
CA LEU A 124 -1.03 -10.66 -8.33
C LEU A 124 -0.07 -11.24 -7.28
N SER A 125 1.01 -10.53 -6.93
CA SER A 125 1.93 -10.93 -5.85
C SER A 125 1.22 -11.00 -4.50
N GLY A 126 0.41 -10.00 -4.15
CA GLY A 126 -0.36 -10.00 -2.90
C GLY A 126 -1.52 -11.02 -2.86
N GLN A 127 -1.98 -11.49 -4.02
CA GLN A 127 -3.03 -12.51 -4.12
C GLN A 127 -2.51 -13.95 -4.02
N LYS A 128 -1.20 -14.17 -4.08
CA LYS A 128 -0.64 -15.51 -3.93
C LYS A 128 -0.81 -15.95 -2.48
N ILE A 129 -1.56 -17.02 -2.29
CA ILE A 129 -1.61 -17.73 -1.02
C ILE A 129 -0.29 -18.49 -0.93
N SER A 130 0.54 -18.11 0.04
CA SER A 130 1.78 -18.81 0.38
C SER A 130 1.51 -19.90 1.40
#